data_AF-A0A7W0UUP2-F1
#
_entry.id   AF-A0A7W0UUP2-F1
#
_cell.length_a   1.000
_cell.length_b   1.000
_cell.length_c   1.000
_cell.angle_alpha   90.00
_cell.angle_beta   90.00
_cell.angle_gamma   90.00
#
_symmetry.space_group_name_H-M   'P 1'
#
loop_
_entity.id
_entity.type
_entity.pdbx_description
1 polymer ?
#
loop_
_entity_poly.entity_id
_entity_poly.type
_entity_poly.pdbx_seq_one_letter_code
_entity_poly.pdbx_strand_id
1 'polypeptide(L)'
;PVRPDLMEAVQTLGKEGDWEYQYNIRAGEDTRPGDVLVVELGGAVDRATFMGDVTGIGIKSRGAAGVVIDGGLRDLNEFLPMKDFPVYFRGTHASAMADQVGVDWNAPVRIANVTVLPGDIVVGDSSGLLFFPPQLVDEVIKTAENTVYTEDFKREMIRGTKYRSRDIYPKLSPELEKVFEEWKKTHPRKQ
;
A
#
# COMPACT_ATOMS: atom_id res chain seq x y z
N PRO A 1 -1.16 -9.71 26.55
CA PRO A 1 -2.24 -10.42 27.28
C PRO A 1 -3.55 -9.71 26.97
N VAL A 2 -4.63 -10.46 26.73
CA VAL A 2 -5.94 -9.87 26.48
C VAL A 2 -6.39 -9.08 27.71
N ARG A 3 -6.90 -7.87 27.50
CA ARG A 3 -7.40 -6.95 28.53
C ARG A 3 -8.94 -7.04 28.54
N PRO A 4 -9.58 -7.68 29.54
CA PRO A 4 -11.03 -7.82 29.57
C PRO A 4 -11.76 -6.47 29.59
N ASP A 5 -11.21 -5.50 30.31
CA ASP A 5 -11.71 -4.13 30.40
C ASP A 5 -11.69 -3.41 29.03
N LEU A 6 -10.63 -3.62 28.24
CA LEU A 6 -10.55 -3.09 26.88
C LEU A 6 -11.57 -3.79 25.95
N MET A 7 -11.70 -5.11 26.05
CA MET A 7 -12.66 -5.87 25.25
C MET A 7 -14.10 -5.40 25.51
N GLU A 8 -14.47 -5.24 26.78
CA GLU A 8 -15.78 -4.73 27.19
C GLU A 8 -16.04 -3.32 26.65
N ALA A 9 -15.03 -2.43 26.70
CA ALA A 9 -15.13 -1.09 26.16
C ALA A 9 -15.39 -1.10 24.64
N VAL A 10 -14.61 -1.86 23.86
CA VAL A 10 -14.75 -1.93 22.40
C VAL A 10 -16.09 -2.57 21.98
N GLN A 11 -16.54 -3.60 22.71
CA GLN A 11 -17.86 -4.20 22.49
C GLN A 11 -19.01 -3.23 22.80
N THR A 12 -18.87 -2.45 23.86
CA THR A 12 -19.86 -1.41 24.23
C THR A 12 -19.93 -0.34 23.14
N LEU A 13 -18.78 0.16 22.67
CA LEU A 13 -18.71 1.12 21.57
C LEU A 13 -19.33 0.57 20.28
N GLY A 14 -19.06 -0.69 19.94
CA GLY A 14 -19.66 -1.33 18.76
C GLY A 14 -21.18 -1.41 18.85
N LYS A 15 -21.69 -1.81 20.02
CA LYS A 15 -23.13 -1.85 20.27
C LYS A 15 -23.79 -0.48 20.23
N GLU A 16 -23.18 0.54 20.81
CA GLU A 16 -23.70 1.91 20.83
C GLU A 16 -23.69 2.55 19.45
N GLY A 17 -22.69 2.24 18.63
CA GLY A 17 -22.55 2.75 17.28
C GLY A 17 -23.22 1.92 16.18
N ASP A 18 -23.84 0.78 16.52
CA ASP A 18 -24.45 -0.16 15.58
C ASP A 18 -23.45 -0.68 14.51
N TRP A 19 -22.27 -1.10 14.95
CA TRP A 19 -21.24 -1.71 14.10
C TRP A 19 -20.52 -2.88 14.79
N GLU A 20 -19.98 -3.79 13.99
CA GLU A 20 -19.28 -4.98 14.50
C GLU A 20 -17.96 -4.61 15.18
N TYR A 21 -17.78 -5.05 16.42
CA TYR A 21 -16.58 -4.77 17.22
C TYR A 21 -15.36 -5.54 16.70
N GLN A 22 -15.56 -6.64 15.98
CA GLN A 22 -14.53 -7.34 15.24
C GLN A 22 -14.19 -6.57 13.96
N TYR A 23 -13.11 -5.79 14.02
CA TYR A 23 -12.67 -4.87 12.97
C TYR A 23 -12.49 -5.50 11.59
N ASN A 24 -12.17 -6.80 11.53
CA ASN A 24 -12.07 -7.55 10.27
C ASN A 24 -13.42 -7.83 9.61
N ILE A 25 -14.49 -7.97 10.39
CA ILE A 25 -15.87 -8.09 9.88
C ILE A 25 -16.39 -6.71 9.51
N ARG A 26 -16.23 -5.71 10.41
CA ARG A 26 -16.58 -4.32 10.14
C ARG A 26 -15.96 -3.80 8.84
N ALA A 27 -14.70 -4.16 8.59
CA ALA A 27 -14.05 -3.91 7.32
C ALA A 27 -14.82 -4.43 6.11
N GLY A 28 -15.36 -5.64 6.16
CA GLY A 28 -16.21 -6.19 5.10
C GLY A 28 -17.57 -5.49 4.94
N GLU A 29 -18.00 -4.68 5.90
CA GLU A 29 -19.28 -3.95 5.87
C GLU A 29 -19.11 -2.50 5.44
N ASP A 30 -18.10 -1.82 5.99
CA ASP A 30 -17.86 -0.38 5.83
C ASP A 30 -17.04 -0.03 4.57
N THR A 31 -16.37 -1.03 3.96
CA THR A 31 -15.58 -0.83 2.73
C THR A 31 -16.43 -0.30 1.58
N ARG A 32 -15.90 0.70 0.88
CA ARG A 32 -16.48 1.25 -0.35
C ARG A 32 -15.62 0.89 -1.58
N PRO A 33 -16.21 0.90 -2.79
CA PRO A 33 -15.45 0.68 -4.01
C PRO A 33 -14.28 1.65 -4.15
N GLY A 34 -13.08 1.10 -4.38
CA GLY A 34 -11.84 1.87 -4.50
C GLY A 34 -11.06 2.05 -3.20
N ASP A 35 -11.62 1.70 -2.05
CA ASP A 35 -10.92 1.80 -0.77
C ASP A 35 -9.74 0.81 -0.71
N VAL A 36 -8.63 1.26 -0.13
CA VAL A 36 -7.55 0.38 0.31
C VAL A 36 -7.61 0.31 1.83
N LEU A 37 -7.80 -0.88 2.38
CA LEU A 37 -7.80 -1.06 3.82
C LEU A 37 -6.36 -1.05 4.33
N VAL A 38 -6.10 -0.28 5.39
CA VAL A 38 -4.78 -0.14 6.00
C VAL A 38 -4.88 -0.48 7.48
N VAL A 39 -4.19 -1.55 7.88
CA VAL A 39 -4.35 -2.18 9.19
C VAL A 39 -3.01 -2.22 9.91
N GLU A 40 -2.95 -1.63 11.10
CA GLU A 40 -1.81 -1.71 11.99
C GLU A 40 -2.02 -2.82 13.03
N LEU A 41 -1.11 -3.80 13.05
CA LEU A 41 -1.01 -4.81 14.10
C LEU A 41 0.39 -4.84 14.74
N GLY A 42 1.15 -3.74 14.60
CA GLY A 42 2.51 -3.61 15.13
C GLY A 42 3.51 -4.62 14.55
N GLY A 43 3.26 -5.14 13.35
CA GLY A 43 4.08 -6.14 12.68
C GLY A 43 3.91 -7.57 13.20
N ALA A 44 2.96 -7.82 14.12
CA ALA A 44 2.73 -9.15 14.67
C ALA A 44 2.14 -10.11 13.63
N VAL A 45 2.67 -11.33 13.55
CA VAL A 45 2.24 -12.36 12.59
C VAL A 45 1.55 -13.54 13.29
N ASP A 46 2.19 -14.10 14.32
CA ASP A 46 1.55 -15.16 15.11
C ASP A 46 0.38 -14.60 15.93
N ARG A 47 -0.78 -15.25 15.82
CA ARG A 47 -2.05 -14.93 16.51
C ARG A 47 -2.55 -13.50 16.22
N ALA A 48 -2.05 -12.92 15.14
CA ALA A 48 -2.31 -11.56 14.68
C ALA A 48 -2.56 -11.54 13.16
N THR A 49 -3.34 -12.50 12.66
CA THR A 49 -3.79 -12.52 11.26
C THR A 49 -5.09 -11.72 11.13
N PHE A 50 -5.05 -10.55 10.49
CA PHE A 50 -6.25 -9.71 10.32
C PHE A 50 -7.34 -10.40 9.49
N MET A 51 -6.90 -11.11 8.45
CA MET A 51 -7.75 -11.64 7.41
C MET A 51 -7.42 -13.09 7.10
N GLY A 52 -8.47 -13.87 6.84
CA GLY A 52 -8.41 -15.15 6.15
C GLY A 52 -9.32 -15.09 4.92
N ASP A 53 -9.52 -16.23 4.26
CA ASP A 53 -10.27 -16.34 3.01
C ASP A 53 -11.67 -15.68 3.05
N VAL A 54 -12.49 -16.00 4.05
CA VAL A 54 -13.89 -15.53 4.14
C VAL A 54 -13.94 -14.01 4.32
N THR A 55 -13.17 -13.45 5.24
CA THR A 55 -13.18 -12.00 5.47
C THR A 55 -12.56 -11.26 4.28
N GLY A 56 -11.55 -11.84 3.64
CA GLY A 56 -10.94 -11.26 2.45
C GLY A 56 -11.83 -11.27 1.23
N ILE A 57 -12.59 -12.35 1.01
CA ILE A 57 -13.63 -12.40 -0.02
C ILE A 57 -14.70 -11.35 0.27
N GLY A 58 -15.12 -11.18 1.53
CA GLY A 58 -16.07 -10.14 1.92
C GLY A 58 -15.58 -8.73 1.57
N ILE A 59 -14.36 -8.39 1.99
CA ILE A 59 -13.72 -7.10 1.69
C ILE A 59 -13.61 -6.88 0.18
N LYS A 60 -13.09 -7.85 -0.57
CA LYS A 60 -12.97 -7.76 -2.03
C LYS A 60 -14.33 -7.58 -2.70
N SER A 61 -15.35 -8.32 -2.26
CA SER A 61 -16.70 -8.29 -2.86
C SER A 61 -17.41 -6.94 -2.70
N ARG A 62 -16.98 -6.11 -1.74
CA ARG A 62 -17.44 -4.71 -1.59
C ARG A 62 -16.72 -3.72 -2.51
N GLY A 63 -15.70 -4.17 -3.25
CA GLY A 63 -14.96 -3.36 -4.21
C GLY A 63 -13.68 -2.73 -3.65
N ALA A 64 -13.13 -3.24 -2.55
CA ALA A 64 -11.80 -2.82 -2.10
C ALA A 64 -10.77 -2.97 -3.22
N ALA A 65 -9.93 -1.95 -3.39
CA ALA A 65 -8.82 -1.96 -4.33
C ALA A 65 -7.61 -2.77 -3.82
N GLY A 66 -7.56 -3.06 -2.52
CA GLY A 66 -6.51 -3.86 -1.89
C GLY A 66 -6.51 -3.77 -0.37
N VAL A 67 -5.57 -4.47 0.26
CA VAL A 67 -5.38 -4.47 1.72
C VAL A 67 -3.90 -4.37 2.07
N VAL A 68 -3.57 -3.54 3.05
CA VAL A 68 -2.25 -3.44 3.67
C VAL A 68 -2.38 -3.83 5.13
N ILE A 69 -1.61 -4.84 5.55
CA ILE A 69 -1.60 -5.36 6.90
C ILE A 69 -0.18 -5.24 7.44
N ASP A 70 0.05 -4.33 8.39
CA ASP A 70 1.28 -4.36 9.19
C ASP A 70 1.18 -5.47 10.25
N GLY A 71 1.09 -6.72 9.76
CA GLY A 71 0.84 -7.92 10.54
C GLY A 71 0.62 -9.15 9.67
N GLY A 72 -0.08 -10.15 10.24
CA GLY A 72 -0.27 -11.45 9.64
C GLY A 72 -1.42 -11.56 8.62
N LEU A 73 -1.27 -12.46 7.67
CA LEU A 73 -2.33 -12.97 6.78
C LEU A 73 -2.50 -14.49 6.98
N ARG A 74 -3.74 -14.98 6.94
CA ARG A 74 -4.04 -16.42 6.89
C ARG A 74 -4.59 -16.79 5.51
N ASP A 75 -4.56 -18.09 5.19
CA ASP A 75 -5.20 -18.64 3.99
C ASP A 75 -4.60 -18.10 2.68
N LEU A 76 -3.28 -17.85 2.67
CA LEU A 76 -2.54 -17.25 1.55
C LEU A 76 -2.88 -17.84 0.17
N ASN A 77 -3.09 -19.17 0.11
CA ASN A 77 -3.38 -19.86 -1.14
C ASN A 77 -4.63 -19.34 -1.85
N GLU A 78 -5.61 -18.82 -1.12
CA GLU A 78 -6.83 -18.23 -1.70
C GLU A 78 -6.53 -16.86 -2.33
N PHE A 79 -5.54 -16.12 -1.82
CA PHE A 79 -5.19 -14.77 -2.29
C PHE A 79 -4.21 -14.77 -3.46
N LEU A 80 -3.29 -15.75 -3.53
CA LEU A 80 -2.31 -15.86 -4.62
C LEU A 80 -2.90 -15.79 -6.05
N PRO A 81 -4.04 -16.42 -6.37
CA PRO A 81 -4.65 -16.31 -7.69
C PRO A 81 -5.37 -14.97 -7.95
N MET A 82 -5.64 -14.15 -6.93
CA MET A 82 -6.41 -12.91 -7.02
C MET A 82 -5.55 -11.72 -7.48
N LYS A 83 -5.18 -11.68 -8.77
CA LYS A 83 -4.31 -10.64 -9.33
C LYS A 83 -4.89 -9.22 -9.27
N ASP A 84 -6.21 -9.11 -9.17
CA ASP A 84 -6.98 -7.86 -9.07
C ASP A 84 -7.19 -7.38 -7.63
N PHE A 85 -6.65 -8.10 -6.64
CA PHE A 85 -6.80 -7.78 -5.22
C PHE A 85 -5.46 -7.92 -4.49
N PRO A 86 -4.59 -6.90 -4.59
CA PRO A 86 -3.29 -6.92 -3.93
C PRO A 86 -3.45 -6.89 -2.40
N VAL A 87 -2.75 -7.81 -1.73
CA VAL A 87 -2.67 -7.89 -0.27
C VAL A 87 -1.21 -7.79 0.16
N TYR A 88 -0.87 -6.72 0.88
CA TYR A 88 0.45 -6.52 1.48
C TYR A 88 0.40 -6.95 2.94
N PHE A 89 1.36 -7.75 3.37
CA PHE A 89 1.40 -8.30 4.74
C PHE A 89 2.84 -8.58 5.17
N ARG A 90 3.08 -8.74 6.48
CA ARG A 90 4.43 -9.02 7.03
C ARG A 90 4.81 -10.48 6.96
N GLY A 91 3.84 -11.36 7.11
CA GLY A 91 4.04 -12.80 7.05
C GLY A 91 2.72 -13.54 7.10
N THR A 92 2.78 -14.83 6.83
CA THR A 92 1.63 -15.71 6.91
C THR A 92 1.64 -16.53 8.19
N HIS A 93 0.48 -16.79 8.76
CA HIS A 93 0.35 -17.73 9.87
C HIS A 93 -1.00 -18.46 9.84
N ALA A 94 -1.08 -19.66 10.42
CA ALA A 94 -2.30 -20.46 10.43
C ALA A 94 -3.29 -20.10 11.55
N SER A 95 -2.81 -19.45 12.62
CA SER A 95 -3.67 -19.02 13.72
C SER A 95 -4.59 -17.88 13.30
N ALA A 96 -5.78 -17.82 13.89
CA ALA A 96 -6.66 -16.65 13.78
C ALA A 96 -6.15 -15.50 14.67
N MET A 97 -6.69 -14.29 14.46
CA MET A 97 -6.53 -13.20 15.41
C MET A 97 -7.07 -13.62 16.78
N ALA A 98 -6.23 -13.57 17.81
CA ALA A 98 -6.61 -13.99 19.16
C ALA A 98 -6.10 -13.03 20.24
N ASP A 99 -4.91 -12.45 20.07
CA ASP A 99 -4.27 -11.63 21.11
C ASP A 99 -4.33 -10.12 20.82
N GLN A 100 -4.95 -9.73 19.69
CA GLN A 100 -5.09 -8.35 19.25
C GLN A 100 -6.54 -7.90 19.38
N VAL A 101 -6.74 -6.66 19.80
CA VAL A 101 -8.04 -6.00 19.89
C VAL A 101 -7.93 -4.71 19.10
N GLY A 102 -8.80 -4.52 18.10
CA GLY A 102 -8.90 -3.24 17.40
C GLY A 102 -9.49 -2.19 18.34
N VAL A 103 -8.85 -1.03 18.42
CA VAL A 103 -9.24 0.04 19.35
C VAL A 103 -9.72 1.30 18.63
N ASP A 104 -9.37 1.47 17.36
CA ASP A 104 -9.67 2.66 16.58
C ASP A 104 -10.04 2.29 15.13
N TRP A 105 -11.00 3.03 14.57
CA TRP A 105 -11.50 2.90 13.18
C TRP A 105 -11.36 4.24 12.45
N ASN A 106 -10.89 4.25 11.20
CA ASN A 106 -10.63 5.49 10.45
C ASN A 106 -9.84 6.51 11.29
N ALA A 107 -8.76 6.04 11.93
CA ALA A 107 -7.84 6.84 12.71
C ALA A 107 -6.45 6.81 12.07
N PRO A 108 -5.53 7.72 12.46
CA PRO A 108 -4.13 7.62 12.08
C PRO A 108 -3.56 6.26 12.50
N VAL A 109 -2.92 5.57 11.57
CA VAL A 109 -2.21 4.31 11.82
C VAL A 109 -0.75 4.44 11.43
N ARG A 110 0.08 3.56 11.94
CA ARG A 110 1.48 3.44 11.60
C ARG A 110 1.73 2.15 10.83
N ILE A 111 2.21 2.28 9.60
CA ILE A 111 2.67 1.17 8.78
C ILE A 111 4.18 1.26 8.68
N ALA A 112 4.89 0.31 9.30
CA ALA A 112 6.32 0.38 9.50
C ALA A 112 6.74 1.67 10.25
N ASN A 113 7.34 2.61 9.55
CA ASN A 113 7.79 3.91 10.05
C ASN A 113 6.97 5.10 9.51
N VAL A 114 5.92 4.84 8.74
CA VAL A 114 5.09 5.85 8.08
C VAL A 114 3.76 6.00 8.82
N THR A 115 3.36 7.23 9.10
CA THR A 115 2.01 7.54 9.56
C THR A 115 1.11 7.65 8.34
N VAL A 116 0.01 6.90 8.34
CA VAL A 116 -1.01 6.89 7.29
C VAL A 116 -2.30 7.44 7.89
N LEU A 117 -2.92 8.38 7.18
CA LEU A 117 -4.20 8.96 7.56
C LEU A 117 -5.34 8.39 6.71
N PRO A 118 -6.56 8.30 7.26
CA PRO A 118 -7.73 8.00 6.45
C PRO A 118 -7.87 8.98 5.28
N GLY A 119 -8.05 8.44 4.08
CA GLY A 119 -8.14 9.24 2.85
C GLY A 119 -6.80 9.51 2.15
N ASP A 120 -5.66 9.09 2.74
CA ASP A 120 -4.40 9.06 2.01
C ASP A 120 -4.49 8.12 0.80
N ILE A 121 -3.76 8.49 -0.26
CA ILE A 121 -3.65 7.67 -1.45
C ILE A 121 -2.57 6.63 -1.23
N VAL A 122 -2.89 5.39 -1.57
CA VAL A 122 -1.99 4.25 -1.52
C VAL A 122 -1.63 3.84 -2.94
N VAL A 123 -0.34 3.84 -3.25
CA VAL A 123 0.19 3.27 -4.49
C VAL A 123 1.14 2.15 -4.12
N GLY A 124 0.95 0.98 -4.72
CA GLY A 124 1.75 -0.20 -4.43
C GLY A 124 2.16 -0.95 -5.69
N ASP A 125 3.36 -1.51 -5.64
CA ASP A 125 3.85 -2.50 -6.60
C ASP A 125 4.59 -3.63 -5.87
N SER A 126 5.33 -4.47 -6.60
CA SER A 126 6.14 -5.54 -6.01
C SER A 126 7.31 -5.05 -5.15
N SER A 127 7.69 -3.78 -5.29
CA SER A 127 8.81 -3.15 -4.57
C SER A 127 8.36 -2.60 -3.22
N GLY A 128 7.10 -2.21 -3.09
CA GLY A 128 6.54 -1.75 -1.82
C GLY A 128 5.33 -0.86 -1.98
N LEU A 129 5.15 0.03 -0.99
CA LEU A 129 3.99 0.92 -0.85
C LEU A 129 4.46 2.37 -0.68
N LEU A 130 3.69 3.29 -1.26
CA LEU A 130 3.77 4.72 -1.03
C LEU A 130 2.43 5.21 -0.50
N PHE A 131 2.50 6.05 0.51
CA PHE A 131 1.36 6.75 1.09
C PHE A 131 1.59 8.24 0.93
N PHE A 132 0.61 8.96 0.41
CA PHE A 132 0.67 10.41 0.32
C PHE A 132 -0.74 11.01 0.37
N PRO A 133 -0.88 12.21 0.95
CA PRO A 133 -2.18 12.83 1.07
C PRO A 133 -2.68 13.32 -0.30
N PRO A 134 -4.01 13.36 -0.53
CA PRO A 134 -4.60 13.61 -1.84
C PRO A 134 -4.25 14.99 -2.42
N GLN A 135 -3.99 16.00 -1.58
CA GLN A 135 -3.56 17.32 -2.04
C GLN A 135 -2.18 17.34 -2.74
N LEU A 136 -1.39 16.26 -2.62
CA LEU A 136 -0.07 16.16 -3.27
C LEU A 136 -0.09 15.39 -4.59
N VAL A 137 -1.25 14.89 -5.04
CA VAL A 137 -1.36 14.05 -6.26
C VAL A 137 -0.69 14.69 -7.46
N ASP A 138 -1.03 15.95 -7.77
CA ASP A 138 -0.52 16.62 -8.97
C ASP A 138 1.00 16.80 -8.91
N GLU A 139 1.55 17.07 -7.73
CA GLU A 139 3.00 17.20 -7.53
C GLU A 139 3.70 15.85 -7.67
N VAL A 140 3.12 14.80 -7.08
CA VAL A 140 3.64 13.43 -7.17
C VAL A 140 3.64 12.96 -8.62
N ILE A 141 2.53 13.11 -9.36
CA ILE A 141 2.41 12.72 -10.77
C ILE A 141 3.45 13.49 -11.61
N LYS A 142 3.50 14.82 -11.50
CA LYS A 142 4.45 15.64 -12.26
C LYS A 142 5.90 15.25 -12.00
N THR A 143 6.25 14.96 -10.75
CA THR A 143 7.61 14.57 -10.37
C THR A 143 7.94 13.17 -10.87
N ALA A 144 7.00 12.23 -10.76
CA ALA A 144 7.13 10.87 -11.25
C ALA A 144 7.31 10.84 -12.78
N GLU A 145 6.47 11.55 -13.53
CA GLU A 145 6.59 11.67 -14.98
C GLU A 145 7.94 12.23 -15.42
N ASN A 146 8.43 13.28 -14.76
CA ASN A 146 9.73 13.86 -15.06
C ASN A 146 10.88 12.88 -14.78
N THR A 147 10.75 12.10 -13.71
CA THR A 147 11.72 11.07 -13.33
C THR A 147 11.73 9.96 -14.37
N VAL A 148 10.58 9.37 -14.68
CA VAL A 148 10.43 8.31 -15.70
C VAL A 148 10.99 8.77 -17.04
N TYR A 149 10.64 9.98 -17.47
CA TYR A 149 11.11 10.54 -18.73
C TYR A 149 12.64 10.71 -18.80
N THR A 150 13.25 11.17 -17.70
CA THR A 150 14.71 11.30 -17.60
C THR A 150 15.38 9.92 -17.53
N GLU A 151 14.77 8.97 -16.83
CA GLU A 151 15.28 7.62 -16.70
C GLU A 151 15.16 6.80 -17.99
N ASP A 152 14.13 7.04 -18.81
CA ASP A 152 13.99 6.42 -20.13
C ASP A 152 15.21 6.74 -21.00
N PHE A 153 15.59 8.03 -21.06
CA PHE A 153 16.82 8.45 -21.74
C PHE A 153 18.07 7.78 -21.17
N LYS A 154 18.24 7.79 -19.83
CA LYS A 154 19.39 7.14 -19.19
C LYS A 154 19.45 5.65 -19.51
N ARG A 155 18.32 4.94 -19.47
CA ARG A 155 18.20 3.52 -19.80
C ARG A 155 18.56 3.26 -21.26
N GLU A 156 18.13 4.10 -22.19
CA GLU A 156 18.52 4.01 -23.60
C GLU A 156 20.02 4.20 -23.79
N MET A 157 20.62 5.23 -23.19
CA MET A 157 22.05 5.50 -23.29
C MET A 157 22.90 4.37 -22.69
N ILE A 158 22.48 3.81 -21.54
CA ILE A 158 23.15 2.66 -20.91
C ILE A 158 23.06 1.43 -21.82
N ARG A 159 21.88 1.11 -22.34
CA ARG A 159 21.68 -0.04 -23.25
C ARG A 159 22.46 0.10 -24.55
N GLY A 160 22.61 1.34 -25.05
CA GLY A 160 23.37 1.63 -26.26
C GLY A 160 24.88 1.42 -26.12
N THR A 161 25.43 1.31 -24.89
CA THR A 161 26.86 1.08 -24.57
C THR A 161 27.87 2.11 -25.12
N LYS A 162 27.42 3.13 -25.85
CA LYS A 162 28.24 4.18 -26.45
C LYS A 162 28.91 5.09 -25.43
N TYR A 163 28.26 5.32 -24.29
CA TYR A 163 28.72 6.24 -23.26
C TYR A 163 29.07 5.49 -21.97
N ARG A 164 29.99 6.04 -21.17
CA ARG A 164 30.36 5.44 -19.87
C ARG A 164 29.20 5.61 -18.90
N SER A 165 28.87 4.58 -18.12
CA SER A 165 27.77 4.64 -17.14
C SER A 165 27.90 5.81 -16.16
N ARG A 166 29.14 6.17 -15.77
CA ARG A 166 29.41 7.32 -14.88
C ARG A 166 29.14 8.69 -15.49
N ASP A 167 29.06 8.79 -16.82
CA ASP A 167 28.68 10.01 -17.51
C ASP A 167 27.14 10.11 -17.63
N ILE A 168 26.41 9.01 -17.41
CA ILE A 168 24.94 8.93 -17.50
C ILE A 168 24.29 9.00 -16.09
N TYR A 169 24.90 8.33 -15.11
CA TYR A 169 24.35 8.14 -13.76
C TYR A 169 25.39 8.46 -12.67
N PRO A 170 25.02 9.17 -11.59
CA PRO A 170 23.66 9.62 -11.22
C PRO A 170 23.18 10.85 -11.99
N LYS A 171 24.10 11.69 -12.46
CA LYS A 171 23.82 12.89 -13.25
C LYS A 171 24.44 12.77 -14.63
N LEU A 172 23.80 13.38 -15.62
CA LEU A 172 24.33 13.48 -16.97
C LEU A 172 25.58 14.37 -16.98
N SER A 173 26.58 14.01 -17.78
CA SER A 173 27.68 14.91 -18.09
C SER A 173 27.18 16.11 -18.92
N PRO A 174 27.88 17.25 -18.93
CA PRO A 174 27.48 18.42 -19.73
C PRO A 174 27.33 18.13 -21.23
N GLU A 175 28.03 17.11 -21.74
CA GLU A 175 27.86 16.63 -23.11
C GLU A 175 26.52 15.90 -23.28
N LEU A 176 26.21 14.98 -22.35
CA LEU A 176 24.98 14.19 -22.41
C LEU A 176 23.72 15.00 -22.07
N GLU A 177 23.82 16.11 -21.35
CA GLU A 177 22.73 17.07 -21.20
C GLU A 177 22.30 17.64 -22.57
N LYS A 178 23.25 17.97 -23.44
CA LYS A 178 22.95 18.44 -24.81
C LYS A 178 22.31 17.33 -25.65
N VAL A 179 22.82 16.10 -25.51
CA VAL A 179 22.23 14.94 -26.19
C VAL A 179 20.80 14.70 -25.71
N PHE A 180 20.53 14.90 -24.42
CA PHE A 180 19.19 14.79 -23.88
C PHE A 180 18.24 15.84 -24.46
N GLU A 181 18.67 17.10 -24.60
CA GLU A 181 17.87 18.15 -25.26
C GLU A 181 17.45 17.79 -26.69
N GLU A 182 18.35 17.18 -27.46
CA GLU A 182 18.03 16.68 -28.80
C GLU A 182 17.11 15.46 -28.77
N TRP A 183 17.35 14.53 -27.84
CA TRP A 183 16.52 13.34 -27.66
C TRP A 183 15.06 13.70 -27.36
N LYS A 184 14.81 14.72 -26.54
CA LYS A 184 13.46 15.21 -26.21
C LYS A 184 12.63 15.62 -27.42
N LYS A 185 13.27 16.10 -28.50
CA LYS A 185 12.57 16.53 -29.73
C LYS A 185 11.94 15.35 -30.48
N THR A 186 12.52 14.16 -30.36
CA THR A 186 12.05 12.93 -31.02
C THR A 186 11.21 12.04 -30.09
N HIS A 187 11.28 12.29 -28.78
CA HIS A 187 10.55 11.56 -27.75
C HIS A 187 9.70 12.54 -26.94
N PRO A 188 8.60 13.10 -27.49
CA PRO A 188 7.72 13.98 -26.74
C PRO A 188 7.16 13.25 -25.53
N ARG A 189 6.89 13.99 -24.44
CA ARG A 189 6.22 13.42 -23.26
C ARG A 189 4.86 12.88 -23.69
N LYS A 190 4.54 11.66 -23.25
CA LYS A 190 3.18 11.13 -23.34
C LYS A 190 2.31 11.96 -22.40
N GLN A 191 1.20 12.50 -22.92
CA GLN A 191 0.15 13.14 -22.12
C GLN A 191 -0.65 12.07 -21.38
#